data_AF-A0A4Y6GTY2-F1
#
_entry.id   AF-A0A4Y6GTY2-F1
#
_cell.length_a   1.000
_cell.length_b   1.000
_cell.length_c   1.000
_cell.angle_alpha   90.00
_cell.angle_beta   90.00
_cell.angle_gamma   90.00
#
_symmetry.space_group_name_H-M   'P 1'
#
loop_
_entity.id
_entity.type
_entity.pdbx_description
1 polymer ?
#
loop_
_entity_poly.entity_id
_entity_poly.type
_entity_poly.pdbx_seq_one_letter_code
_entity_poly.pdbx_strand_id
1 'polypeptide(L)'
;INTAQGPRDRRMRLSLEVAKKFFGLQDMLGFDKASKTIEWLLNQAKDEIKRLARGSASAAVKSVSSTSECEGVSGLDEVTATASKQAEAEPSVKERRRRQCRKTVFRPRAKENRE
;
A
#
# COMPACT_ATOMS: atom_id res chain seq x y z
N ILE A 1 -8.37 -1.54 -9.69
CA ILE A 1 -9.08 -0.86 -8.57
C ILE A 1 -9.69 0.40 -9.12
N ASN A 2 -10.94 0.68 -8.77
CA ASN A 2 -11.56 1.94 -9.18
C ASN A 2 -11.23 2.97 -8.11
N THR A 3 -10.58 4.07 -8.49
CA THR A 3 -10.32 5.20 -7.58
C THR A 3 -11.07 6.43 -8.08
N ALA A 4 -11.12 7.50 -7.29
CA ALA A 4 -11.70 8.78 -7.73
C ALA A 4 -10.99 9.36 -8.98
N GLN A 5 -9.78 8.91 -9.27
CA GLN A 5 -9.01 9.27 -10.47
C GLN A 5 -9.15 8.25 -11.62
N GLY A 6 -10.07 7.29 -11.50
CA GLY A 6 -10.34 6.25 -12.50
C GLY A 6 -9.75 4.87 -12.19
N PRO A 7 -9.88 3.89 -13.11
CA PRO A 7 -9.37 2.54 -12.92
C PRO A 7 -7.83 2.48 -12.89
N ARG A 8 -7.25 1.77 -11.91
CA ARG A 8 -5.80 1.49 -11.80
C ARG A 8 -5.51 -0.02 -11.73
N ASP A 9 -4.37 -0.48 -12.25
CA ASP A 9 -3.91 -1.87 -12.04
C ASP A 9 -3.61 -2.11 -10.55
N ARG A 10 -3.88 -3.33 -10.08
CA ARG A 10 -3.60 -3.77 -8.71
C ARG A 10 -2.17 -4.27 -8.53
N ARG A 11 -1.47 -4.57 -9.62
CA ARG A 11 -0.13 -5.16 -9.61
C ARG A 11 0.93 -4.08 -9.64
N MET A 12 1.90 -4.20 -8.75
CA MET A 12 3.08 -3.37 -8.72
C MET A 12 4.20 -4.09 -9.49
N ARG A 13 4.81 -3.43 -10.46
CA ARG A 13 6.03 -3.92 -11.12
C ARG A 13 7.22 -3.20 -10.49
N LEU A 14 8.09 -3.95 -9.85
CA LEU A 14 9.27 -3.43 -9.17
C LEU A 14 10.50 -3.61 -10.07
N SER A 15 11.47 -2.69 -9.95
CA SER A 15 12.79 -2.91 -10.55
C SER A 15 13.48 -4.10 -9.87
N LEU A 16 14.45 -4.70 -10.55
CA LEU A 16 15.16 -5.87 -10.01
C LEU A 16 15.80 -5.56 -8.65
N GLU A 17 16.40 -4.38 -8.50
CA GLU A 17 17.06 -3.98 -7.26
C GLU A 17 16.06 -3.82 -6.11
N VAL A 18 14.92 -3.15 -6.36
CA VAL A 18 13.88 -2.95 -5.35
C VAL A 18 13.21 -4.27 -4.99
N ALA A 19 12.97 -5.14 -5.97
CA ALA A 19 12.39 -6.46 -5.74
C ALA A 19 13.23 -7.30 -4.78
N LYS A 20 14.57 -7.30 -4.94
CA LYS A 20 15.49 -8.02 -4.04
C LYS A 20 15.31 -7.57 -2.58
N LYS A 21 15.32 -6.25 -2.35
CA LYS A 21 15.16 -5.68 -1.00
C LYS A 21 13.76 -5.95 -0.43
N PHE A 22 12.73 -5.81 -1.27
CA PHE A 22 11.33 -6.02 -0.90
C PHE A 22 11.03 -7.46 -0.50
N PHE A 23 11.47 -8.44 -1.30
CA PHE A 23 11.22 -9.85 -0.98
C PHE A 23 12.08 -10.32 0.19
N GLY A 24 13.31 -9.83 0.35
CA GLY A 24 14.11 -10.09 1.55
C GLY A 24 13.43 -9.60 2.83
N LEU A 25 12.79 -8.42 2.78
CA LEU A 25 11.96 -7.93 3.89
C LEU A 25 10.72 -8.82 4.11
N GLN A 26 10.05 -9.26 3.05
CA GLN A 26 8.89 -10.14 3.16
C GLN A 26 9.24 -11.46 3.86
N ASP A 27 10.38 -12.07 3.51
CA ASP A 27 10.87 -13.30 4.12
C ASP A 27 11.21 -13.10 5.61
N MET A 28 11.87 -11.98 5.94
CA MET A 28 12.21 -11.64 7.33
C MET A 28 10.97 -11.42 8.21
N LEU A 29 9.91 -10.84 7.66
CA LEU A 29 8.63 -10.67 8.37
C LEU A 29 7.79 -11.96 8.40
N GLY A 30 8.17 -12.99 7.63
CA GLY A 30 7.44 -14.25 7.54
C GLY A 30 6.07 -14.12 6.86
N PHE A 31 5.90 -13.13 5.97
CA PHE A 31 4.62 -12.91 5.30
C PHE A 31 4.49 -13.73 4.02
N ASP A 32 3.42 -14.51 3.93
CA ASP A 32 3.07 -15.28 2.73
C ASP A 32 2.64 -14.39 1.55
N LYS A 33 2.04 -13.22 1.83
CA LYS A 33 1.51 -12.29 0.83
C LYS A 33 2.24 -10.96 0.86
N ALA A 34 2.77 -10.54 -0.29
CA ALA A 34 3.41 -9.24 -0.49
C ALA A 34 2.54 -8.03 -0.08
N SER A 35 1.20 -8.15 -0.17
CA SER A 35 0.30 -7.08 0.27
C SER A 35 0.42 -6.77 1.76
N LYS A 36 0.71 -7.78 2.61
CA LYS A 36 0.94 -7.58 4.05
C LYS A 36 2.24 -6.82 4.31
N THR A 37 3.29 -7.12 3.53
CA THR A 37 4.56 -6.38 3.61
C THR A 37 4.36 -4.91 3.25
N ILE A 38 3.56 -4.62 2.21
CA ILE A 38 3.24 -3.23 1.82
C ILE A 38 2.44 -2.54 2.92
N GLU A 39 1.44 -3.20 3.51
CA GLU A 39 0.68 -2.65 4.65
C GLU A 39 1.59 -2.34 5.85
N TRP A 40 2.51 -3.25 6.17
CA TRP A 40 3.50 -3.05 7.22
C TRP A 40 4.42 -1.84 6.93
N LEU A 41 4.92 -1.73 5.69
CA LEU A 41 5.73 -0.58 5.26
C LEU A 41 4.99 0.75 5.39
N LEU A 42 3.72 0.79 4.96
CA LEU A 42 2.88 1.98 5.09
C LEU A 42 2.64 2.34 6.55
N ASN A 43 2.43 1.34 7.41
CA ASN A 43 2.28 1.54 8.85
C ASN A 43 3.55 2.11 9.49
N GLN A 44 4.71 1.58 9.12
CA GLN A 44 5.99 2.03 9.67
C GLN A 44 6.37 3.44 9.21
N ALA A 45 5.97 3.82 8.00
CA ALA A 45 6.22 5.14 7.42
C ALA A 45 5.15 6.20 7.74
N LYS A 46 4.11 5.88 8.53
CA LYS A 46 2.96 6.76 8.81
C LYS A 46 3.38 8.16 9.25
N ASP A 47 4.29 8.26 10.21
CA ASP A 47 4.67 9.55 10.80
C ASP A 47 5.48 10.40 9.82
N GLU A 48 6.35 9.77 9.02
CA GLU A 48 7.08 10.44 7.96
C GLU A 48 6.15 10.99 6.87
N ILE A 49 5.18 10.18 6.44
CA ILE A 49 4.16 10.59 5.46
C ILE A 49 3.34 11.76 6.01
N LYS A 50 2.92 11.71 7.27
CA LYS A 50 2.19 12.81 7.93
C LYS A 50 3.03 14.09 7.99
N ARG A 51 4.32 13.97 8.32
CA ARG A 51 5.24 15.13 8.36
C ARG A 51 5.38 15.77 6.99
N LEU A 52 5.57 14.98 5.94
CA LEU A 52 5.66 15.47 4.56
C LEU A 52 4.36 16.14 4.09
N ALA A 53 3.20 15.56 4.41
CA ALA A 53 1.90 16.13 4.06
C ALA A 53 1.72 17.52 4.68
N ARG A 54 2.16 17.72 5.93
CA ARG A 54 2.11 19.01 6.63
C ARG A 54 3.15 20.02 6.12
N GLY A 55 4.34 19.56 5.76
CA GLY A 55 5.45 20.41 5.31
C GLY A 55 5.34 20.91 3.86
N SER A 56 4.50 20.30 3.02
CA SER A 56 4.33 20.74 1.62
C SER A 56 3.51 22.04 1.45
N ALA A 57 2.91 22.56 2.53
CA ALA A 57 2.17 23.82 2.52
C ALA A 57 3.05 25.07 2.73
N SER A 58 4.35 24.94 3.05
CA SER A 58 5.19 26.08 3.45
C SER A 58 6.52 26.24 2.70
N ALA A 59 6.80 25.45 1.66
CA ALA A 59 8.04 25.58 0.88
C ALA A 59 7.95 26.62 -0.26
N ALA A 60 7.16 27.68 -0.10
CA ALA A 60 7.25 28.89 -0.92
C ALA A 60 8.34 29.79 -0.32
N VAL A 61 9.53 29.71 -0.88
CA VAL A 61 10.65 30.66 -0.76
C VAL A 61 10.23 32.09 -0.33
N LYS A 62 10.42 32.48 0.94
CA LYS A 62 10.66 33.90 1.31
C LYS A 62 11.55 34.02 2.55
N SER A 63 12.76 34.50 2.26
CA SER A 63 13.56 35.49 3.00
C SER A 63 13.63 35.45 4.52
N VAL A 64 14.88 35.49 5.00
CA VAL A 64 15.30 36.15 6.23
C VAL A 64 14.60 37.51 6.35
N SER A 65 13.84 37.75 7.42
CA SER A 65 13.99 38.91 8.31
C SER A 65 12.97 38.95 9.47
N SER A 66 13.49 39.37 10.62
CA SER A 66 12.90 40.25 11.64
C SER A 66 11.82 39.76 12.60
N THR A 67 12.15 39.99 13.87
CA THR A 67 11.44 39.85 15.14
C THR A 67 10.22 40.77 15.27
N SER A 68 9.10 40.26 15.79
CA SER A 68 8.25 41.05 16.70
C SER A 68 7.39 40.13 17.57
N GLU A 69 7.29 40.46 18.84
CA GLU A 69 6.65 39.69 19.89
C GLU A 69 5.17 40.08 20.00
N CYS A 70 4.28 39.10 20.19
CA CYS A 70 2.91 39.38 20.62
C CYS A 70 2.39 38.28 21.56
N GLU A 71 2.17 38.67 22.82
CA GLU A 71 1.40 37.93 23.79
C GLU A 71 -0.10 37.98 23.44
N GLY A 72 -0.82 36.88 23.66
CA GLY A 72 -2.25 36.78 23.43
C GLY A 72 -2.83 35.48 23.99
N VAL A 73 -3.37 35.56 25.20
CA VAL A 73 -4.02 34.50 25.97
C VAL A 73 -5.43 34.14 25.43
N SER A 74 -5.86 32.91 25.73
CA SER A 74 -7.24 32.34 25.71
C SER A 74 -7.49 31.34 24.56
N GLY A 75 -8.13 30.20 24.76
CA GLY A 75 -8.83 29.68 25.92
C GLY A 75 -9.13 28.19 25.78
N LEU A 76 -9.35 27.61 26.96
CA LEU A 76 -9.80 26.27 27.30
C LEU A 76 -11.08 25.83 26.55
N ASP A 77 -11.09 24.64 25.95
CA ASP A 77 -12.11 23.64 26.28
C ASP A 77 -11.59 22.20 26.05
N GLU A 78 -11.88 21.39 27.07
CA GLU A 78 -11.64 19.97 27.23
C GLU A 78 -12.98 19.28 26.97
N VAL A 79 -13.02 18.23 26.15
CA VAL A 79 -13.97 17.14 26.41
C VAL A 79 -13.44 15.79 25.93
N THR A 80 -13.40 14.89 26.91
CA THR A 80 -13.03 13.49 26.86
C THR A 80 -14.26 12.64 26.54
N ALA A 81 -14.11 11.58 25.73
CA ALA A 81 -14.89 10.33 25.83
C ALA A 81 -14.24 9.27 24.90
N THR A 82 -13.30 8.45 25.40
CA THR A 82 -13.49 7.09 25.93
C THR A 82 -14.32 6.11 25.08
N ALA A 83 -13.60 5.08 24.60
CA ALA A 83 -13.91 3.66 24.72
C ALA A 83 -14.92 2.97 23.76
N SER A 84 -14.34 2.11 22.90
CA SER A 84 -14.53 0.64 22.85
C SER A 84 -15.81 -0.01 22.30
N LYS A 85 -15.62 -0.82 21.23
CA LYS A 85 -16.01 -2.25 21.02
C LYS A 85 -16.32 -2.52 19.53
N GLN A 86 -15.52 -3.31 18.83
CA GLN A 86 -15.60 -4.78 18.67
C GLN A 86 -16.85 -5.31 17.93
N ALA A 87 -16.61 -5.82 16.73
CA ALA A 87 -17.33 -6.91 16.05
C ALA A 87 -16.33 -7.43 14.98
N GLU A 88 -15.59 -8.53 15.14
CA GLU A 88 -15.99 -9.95 15.21
C GLU A 88 -17.00 -10.37 14.13
N ALA A 89 -16.49 -11.01 13.06
CA ALA A 89 -17.18 -12.03 12.27
C ALA A 89 -16.21 -12.70 11.27
N GLU A 90 -15.51 -13.74 11.72
CA GLU A 90 -15.17 -14.90 10.88
C GLU A 90 -16.47 -15.68 10.59
N PRO A 91 -16.59 -16.35 9.42
CA PRO A 91 -16.58 -17.80 9.49
C PRO A 91 -15.98 -18.55 8.27
N SER A 92 -15.19 -19.56 8.60
CA SER A 92 -15.43 -20.98 8.27
C SER A 92 -15.14 -21.52 6.85
N VAL A 93 -14.05 -22.30 6.81
CA VAL A 93 -13.85 -23.66 6.28
C VAL A 93 -14.64 -24.14 5.03
N LYS A 94 -13.89 -24.87 4.18
CA LYS A 94 -14.24 -25.79 3.05
C LYS A 94 -14.06 -25.10 1.69
N GLU A 95 -13.30 -25.60 0.72
CA GLU A 95 -13.23 -26.98 0.23
C GLU A 95 -12.06 -27.13 -0.76
N ARG A 96 -11.35 -28.27 -0.69
CA ARG A 96 -10.33 -28.67 -1.66
C ARG A 96 -10.99 -29.22 -2.91
N ARG A 97 -10.93 -28.51 -4.04
CA ARG A 97 -11.21 -29.12 -5.36
C ARG A 97 -9.94 -29.28 -6.19
N ARG A 98 -9.54 -30.54 -6.35
CA ARG A 98 -8.48 -31.00 -7.26
C ARG A 98 -9.01 -31.04 -8.70
N ARG A 99 -8.23 -30.41 -9.59
CA ARG A 99 -8.01 -30.71 -11.03
C ARG A 99 -9.11 -30.37 -12.04
N GLN A 100 -8.75 -29.54 -13.02
CA GLN A 100 -8.62 -30.02 -14.41
C GLN A 100 -7.65 -29.13 -15.21
N CYS A 101 -6.51 -29.72 -15.56
CA CYS A 101 -5.60 -29.19 -16.58
C CYS A 101 -6.34 -29.28 -17.92
N ARG A 102 -6.67 -28.12 -18.52
CA ARG A 102 -7.22 -28.09 -19.88
C ARG A 102 -6.11 -28.53 -20.81
N LYS A 103 -6.20 -29.77 -21.31
CA LYS A 103 -5.38 -30.28 -22.40
C LYS A 103 -5.53 -29.31 -23.57
N THR A 104 -4.49 -28.54 -23.87
CA THR A 104 -4.45 -27.82 -25.14
C THR A 104 -4.31 -28.87 -26.23
N VAL A 105 -5.29 -28.93 -27.12
CA VAL A 105 -5.21 -29.75 -28.33
C VAL A 105 -4.08 -29.16 -29.15
N PHE A 106 -2.94 -29.84 -29.16
CA PHE A 106 -1.83 -29.55 -30.05
C PHE A 106 -2.37 -29.67 -31.49
N ARG A 107 -2.50 -28.54 -32.20
CA ARG A 107 -2.75 -28.54 -33.64
C ARG A 107 -1.38 -28.52 -34.32
N PRO A 108 -0.89 -29.64 -34.88
CA PRO A 108 0.30 -29.58 -35.70
C PRO A 108 -0.04 -28.72 -36.92
N ARG A 109 0.68 -27.61 -37.11
CA ARG A 109 0.64 -26.89 -38.38
C ARG A 109 1.10 -27.87 -39.45
N ALA A 110 0.22 -28.11 -40.43
CA ALA A 110 0.53 -28.92 -41.59
C ALA A 110 1.80 -28.38 -42.26
N LYS A 111 2.72 -29.30 -42.57
CA LYS A 111 3.91 -29.04 -43.37
C LYS A 111 3.44 -28.58 -44.75
N GLU A 112 3.68 -27.32 -45.08
CA GLU A 112 3.59 -26.86 -46.47
C GLU A 112 4.86 -27.29 -47.18
N ASN A 113 4.66 -28.03 -48.26
CA ASN A 113 5.68 -28.73 -49.04
C ASN A 113 6.47 -27.71 -49.86
N ARG A 114 7.80 -27.83 -49.84
CA ARG A 114 8.69 -27.11 -50.75
C ARG A 114 8.99 -28.03 -51.91
N GLU A 115 8.36 -27.76 -53.04
CA GLU A 115 8.86 -28.04 -54.39
C GLU A 115 8.67 -26.79 -55.25
#